data_AF-A0A5B7UJG7-F1
#
_entry.id   AF-A0A5B7UJG7-F1
#
_cell.length_a   1.000
_cell.length_b   1.000
_cell.length_c   1.000
_cell.angle_alpha   90.00
_cell.angle_beta   90.00
_cell.angle_gamma   90.00
#
_symmetry.space_group_name_H-M   'P 1'
#
loop_
_entity.id
_entity.type
_entity.pdbx_description
1 polymer ?
#
loop_
_entity_poly.entity_id
_entity_poly.type
_entity_poly.pdbx_seq_one_letter_code
_entity_poly.pdbx_strand_id
1 'polypeptide(L)'
;MKILKIILISLGLLVLLAIGLFFGSIWYYSWQDSKFYDIEIPEGENYQKPTEYLNNKQLDSLKDLTVDSERIEIIGTGYGGYDFYMWHKPTEKGEIYIKAFETTKNQRLSEWKLTNRTKNTISELSDDYKLFTGRTVIDEGTFEKYYPARFELWFKSEKDGTEKKLTEKSYLIDGWDR
;
A
#
# COMPACT_ATOMS: atom_id res chain seq x y z
N MET A 1 45.15 33.64 -13.18
CA MET A 1 45.25 32.69 -12.04
C MET A 1 44.11 32.78 -11.02
N LYS A 2 43.65 33.96 -10.57
CA LYS A 2 42.56 34.08 -9.57
C LYS A 2 41.22 33.47 -10.04
N ILE A 3 40.82 33.74 -11.28
CA ILE A 3 39.57 33.21 -11.88
C ILE A 3 39.59 31.67 -11.94
N LEU A 4 40.69 31.07 -12.38
CA LEU A 4 40.85 29.61 -12.43
C LEU A 4 40.74 28.98 -11.04
N LYS A 5 41.32 29.60 -10.00
CA LYS A 5 41.19 29.12 -8.60
C LYS A 5 39.74 29.18 -8.13
N ILE A 6 39.00 30.25 -8.44
CA ILE A 6 37.58 30.38 -8.08
C ILE A 6 36.77 29.28 -8.78
N ILE A 7 37.00 29.03 -10.08
CA ILE A 7 36.32 27.97 -10.82
C ILE A 7 36.58 26.60 -10.21
N LEU A 8 37.83 26.29 -9.86
CA LEU A 8 38.19 25.00 -9.24
C LEU A 8 37.56 24.83 -7.85
N ILE A 9 37.50 25.89 -7.04
CA ILE A 9 36.85 25.86 -5.73
C ILE A 9 35.33 25.65 -5.89
N SER A 10 34.69 26.40 -6.79
CA SER A 10 33.26 26.25 -7.07
C SER A 10 32.92 24.84 -7.58
N LEU A 11 33.76 24.28 -8.46
CA LEU A 11 33.59 22.92 -8.95
C LEU A 11 33.74 21.89 -7.82
N GLY A 12 34.73 22.07 -6.93
CA GLY A 12 34.90 21.23 -5.74
C GLY A 12 33.70 21.27 -4.80
N LEU A 13 33.13 22.44 -4.55
CA LEU A 13 31.91 22.60 -3.74
C LEU A 13 30.69 21.92 -4.37
N LEU A 14 30.53 22.03 -5.69
CA LEU A 14 29.47 21.33 -6.43
C LEU A 14 29.60 19.81 -6.32
N VAL A 15 30.81 19.28 -6.42
CA VAL A 15 31.07 17.84 -6.25
C VAL A 15 30.76 17.39 -4.82
N LEU A 16 31.18 18.16 -3.81
CA LEU A 16 30.87 17.85 -2.40
C LEU A 16 29.36 17.90 -2.11
N LEU A 17 28.64 18.86 -2.70
CA LEU A 17 27.18 18.92 -2.58
C LEU A 17 26.54 17.69 -3.22
N ALA A 18 26.96 17.29 -4.42
CA ALA A 18 26.44 16.11 -5.09
C ALA A 18 26.70 14.82 -4.28
N ILE A 19 27.89 14.68 -3.70
CA ILE A 19 28.24 13.57 -2.80
C ILE A 19 27.36 13.59 -1.55
N GLY A 20 27.18 14.75 -0.92
CA GLY A 20 26.34 14.90 0.25
C GLY A 20 24.88 14.54 -0.02
N LEU A 21 24.33 14.96 -1.17
CA LEU A 21 22.98 14.59 -1.60
C LEU A 21 22.87 13.09 -1.88
N PHE A 22 23.86 12.49 -2.53
CA PHE A 22 23.91 11.06 -2.82
C PHE A 22 23.90 10.22 -1.54
N PHE A 23 24.85 10.45 -0.62
CA PHE A 23 24.89 9.71 0.65
C PHE A 23 23.70 10.03 1.55
N GLY A 24 23.24 11.28 1.56
CA GLY A 24 22.03 11.68 2.29
C GLY A 24 20.80 10.92 1.81
N SER A 25 20.67 10.68 0.50
CA SER A 25 19.58 9.86 -0.05
C SER A 25 19.66 8.40 0.40
N ILE A 26 20.84 7.79 0.38
CA ILE A 26 21.04 6.40 0.83
C ILE A 26 20.65 6.26 2.30
N TRP A 27 21.12 7.17 3.14
CA TRP A 27 20.78 7.19 4.57
C TRP A 27 19.29 7.38 4.81
N TYR A 28 18.65 8.27 4.06
CA TYR A 28 17.21 8.51 4.15
C TYR A 28 16.40 7.25 3.82
N TYR A 29 16.74 6.53 2.76
CA TYR A 29 16.05 5.28 2.40
C TYR A 29 16.25 4.19 3.47
N SER A 30 17.49 3.98 3.92
CA SER A 30 17.78 2.99 4.97
C SER A 30 17.06 3.28 6.29
N TRP A 31 16.94 4.57 6.66
CA TRP A 31 16.20 4.97 7.86
C TRP A 31 14.68 4.81 7.73
N GLN A 32 14.12 4.91 6.52
CA GLN A 32 12.69 4.67 6.31
C GLN A 32 12.35 3.19 6.50
N ASP A 33 13.18 2.29 5.99
CA ASP A 33 12.92 0.85 6.06
C ASP A 33 13.05 0.31 7.50
N SER A 34 14.02 0.81 8.27
CA SER A 34 14.25 0.36 9.65
C SER A 34 13.08 0.66 10.61
N LYS A 35 12.19 1.60 10.27
CA LYS A 35 11.00 1.93 11.08
C LYS A 35 10.04 0.76 11.27
N PHE A 36 10.10 -0.21 10.37
CA PHE A 36 9.20 -1.36 10.32
C PHE A 36 9.84 -2.65 10.85
N TYR A 37 11.14 -2.63 11.19
CA TYR A 37 11.85 -3.84 11.63
C TYR A 37 11.56 -4.22 13.08
N ASP A 38 11.29 -3.22 13.92
CA ASP A 38 11.14 -3.37 15.37
C ASP A 38 9.71 -3.05 15.84
N ILE A 39 8.71 -3.26 14.99
CA ILE A 39 7.31 -3.10 15.39
C ILE A 39 6.90 -4.31 16.23
N GLU A 40 6.62 -4.07 17.51
CA GLU A 40 6.05 -5.08 18.38
C GLU A 40 4.60 -5.36 18.00
N ILE A 41 4.27 -6.64 17.85
CA ILE A 41 2.90 -7.08 17.60
C ILE A 41 2.15 -7.00 18.94
N PRO A 42 1.06 -6.22 19.05
CA PRO A 42 0.32 -6.09 20.30
C PRO A 42 -0.17 -7.45 20.82
N GLU A 43 0.08 -7.74 22.11
CA GLU A 43 -0.42 -8.96 22.75
C GLU A 43 -1.95 -8.93 22.88
N GLY A 44 -2.60 -10.07 22.65
CA GLY A 44 -4.05 -10.26 22.82
C GLY A 44 -4.90 -9.97 21.57
N GLU A 45 -4.31 -9.46 20.48
CA GLU A 45 -4.99 -9.34 19.20
C GLU A 45 -4.73 -10.56 18.30
N ASN A 46 -5.81 -11.24 17.87
CA ASN A 46 -5.75 -12.40 16.99
C ASN A 46 -5.53 -11.97 15.52
N TYR A 47 -4.40 -11.31 15.24
CA TYR A 47 -4.05 -11.01 13.86
C TYR A 47 -3.79 -12.30 13.08
N GLN A 48 -4.41 -12.39 11.90
CA GLN A 48 -4.19 -13.47 10.95
C GLN A 48 -3.24 -12.98 9.85
N LYS A 49 -2.47 -13.89 9.27
CA LYS A 49 -1.77 -13.62 8.00
C LYS A 49 -2.76 -13.74 6.84
N PRO A 50 -2.57 -12.99 5.74
CA PRO A 50 -3.29 -13.24 4.50
C PRO A 50 -3.09 -14.67 4.04
N THR A 51 -4.06 -15.21 3.29
CA THR A 51 -3.79 -16.44 2.56
C THR A 51 -2.74 -16.13 1.50
N GLU A 52 -1.64 -16.88 1.47
CA GLU A 52 -0.52 -16.56 0.58
C GLU A 52 -0.87 -16.83 -0.89
N TYR A 53 -1.53 -17.95 -1.16
CA TYR A 53 -1.89 -18.38 -2.52
C TYR A 53 -3.24 -19.08 -2.52
N LEU A 54 -4.02 -18.86 -3.59
CA LEU A 54 -5.25 -19.58 -3.87
C LEU A 54 -5.02 -20.53 -5.04
N ASN A 55 -5.53 -21.75 -4.94
CA ASN A 55 -5.66 -22.60 -6.13
C ASN A 55 -6.81 -22.12 -7.03
N ASN A 56 -6.87 -22.62 -8.26
CA ASN A 56 -7.88 -22.19 -9.24
C ASN A 56 -9.32 -22.34 -8.72
N LYS A 57 -9.64 -23.45 -8.04
CA LYS A 57 -10.99 -23.68 -7.49
C LYS A 57 -11.34 -22.65 -6.41
N GLN A 58 -10.40 -22.31 -5.54
CA GLN A 58 -10.59 -21.28 -4.51
C GLN A 58 -10.75 -19.91 -5.14
N LEU A 59 -9.97 -19.59 -6.18
CA LEU A 59 -10.07 -18.34 -6.92
C LEU A 59 -11.42 -18.19 -7.62
N ASP A 60 -11.90 -19.23 -8.28
CA ASP A 60 -13.22 -19.24 -8.94
C ASP A 60 -14.32 -19.06 -7.88
N SER A 61 -14.24 -19.80 -6.77
CA SER A 61 -15.18 -19.67 -5.65
C SER A 61 -15.19 -18.26 -5.04
N LEU A 62 -14.03 -17.60 -5.01
CA LEU A 62 -13.91 -16.23 -4.52
C LEU A 62 -14.58 -15.24 -5.49
N LYS A 63 -14.37 -15.40 -6.79
CA LYS A 63 -14.96 -14.52 -7.83
C LYS A 63 -16.48 -14.64 -7.92
N ASP A 64 -16.99 -15.85 -7.70
CA ASP A 64 -18.43 -16.13 -7.73
C ASP A 64 -19.11 -15.88 -6.37
N LEU A 65 -18.37 -15.41 -5.37
CA LEU A 65 -18.90 -15.14 -4.05
C LEU A 65 -19.94 -14.02 -4.10
N THR A 66 -21.17 -14.36 -3.73
CA THR A 66 -22.21 -13.37 -3.46
C THR A 66 -22.05 -12.84 -2.04
N VAL A 67 -22.01 -11.51 -1.90
CA VAL A 67 -21.92 -10.83 -0.60
C VAL A 67 -23.06 -9.84 -0.45
N ASP A 68 -23.39 -9.53 0.80
CA ASP A 68 -24.47 -8.62 1.22
C ASP A 68 -23.94 -7.36 1.94
N SER A 69 -22.62 -7.19 2.03
CA SER A 69 -21.96 -6.05 2.65
C SER A 69 -20.65 -5.68 1.94
N GLU A 70 -20.17 -4.46 2.22
CA GLU A 70 -18.82 -4.03 1.83
C GLU A 70 -17.78 -5.00 2.40
N ARG A 71 -16.90 -5.52 1.55
CA ARG A 71 -15.90 -6.52 1.96
C ARG A 71 -14.58 -6.32 1.24
N ILE A 72 -13.50 -6.60 1.94
CA ILE A 72 -12.19 -6.79 1.35
C ILE A 72 -11.59 -8.15 1.71
N GLU A 73 -10.91 -8.76 0.75
CA GLU A 73 -10.06 -9.92 0.95
C GLU A 73 -8.69 -9.64 0.34
N ILE A 74 -7.63 -9.93 1.10
CA ILE A 74 -6.25 -9.72 0.69
C ILE A 74 -5.57 -11.08 0.63
N ILE A 75 -4.91 -11.35 -0.49
CA ILE A 75 -4.20 -12.60 -0.78
C ILE A 75 -2.78 -12.23 -1.20
N GLY A 76 -1.78 -12.94 -0.71
CA GLY A 76 -0.39 -12.73 -1.11
C GLY A 76 0.56 -12.51 0.05
N THR A 77 1.77 -12.07 -0.30
CA THR A 77 2.92 -11.92 0.61
C THR A 77 3.78 -10.74 0.17
N GLY A 78 4.70 -10.30 1.03
CA GLY A 78 5.73 -9.33 0.68
C GLY A 78 6.51 -9.74 -0.56
N TYR A 79 6.80 -11.03 -0.74
CA TYR A 79 7.52 -11.56 -1.91
C TYR A 79 6.67 -11.61 -3.20
N GLY A 80 5.39 -11.98 -3.09
CA GLY A 80 4.49 -12.11 -4.26
C GLY A 80 3.78 -10.82 -4.65
N GLY A 81 3.81 -9.81 -3.76
CA GLY A 81 2.82 -8.76 -3.71
C GLY A 81 1.47 -9.26 -3.20
N TYR A 82 0.54 -8.32 -3.10
CA TYR A 82 -0.80 -8.53 -2.60
C TYR A 82 -1.84 -8.28 -3.70
N ASP A 83 -2.75 -9.25 -3.85
CA ASP A 83 -3.97 -9.16 -4.63
C ASP A 83 -5.11 -8.73 -3.70
N PHE A 84 -5.88 -7.75 -4.15
CA PHE A 84 -6.99 -7.15 -3.42
C PHE A 84 -8.30 -7.47 -4.14
N TYR A 85 -9.23 -8.07 -3.40
CA TYR A 85 -10.58 -8.34 -3.85
C TYR A 85 -11.53 -7.47 -3.04
N MET A 86 -12.24 -6.58 -3.72
CA MET A 86 -13.02 -5.51 -3.11
C MET A 86 -14.46 -5.66 -3.57
N TRP A 87 -15.37 -5.96 -2.66
CA TRP A 87 -16.79 -5.98 -2.95
C TRP A 87 -17.42 -4.68 -2.48
N HIS A 88 -18.04 -3.98 -3.41
CA HIS A 88 -18.73 -2.73 -3.18
C HIS A 88 -20.05 -2.69 -3.94
N LYS A 89 -21.09 -2.09 -3.33
CA LYS A 89 -22.36 -1.83 -4.02
C LYS A 89 -22.31 -0.47 -4.71
N PRO A 90 -22.18 -0.40 -6.04
CA PRO A 90 -21.96 0.86 -6.75
C PRO A 90 -23.27 1.64 -6.91
N THR A 91 -23.71 2.33 -5.86
CA THR A 91 -24.90 3.21 -5.90
C THR A 91 -24.57 4.63 -6.38
N GLU A 92 -23.29 4.96 -6.55
CA GLU A 92 -22.79 6.28 -6.93
C GLU A 92 -21.58 6.14 -7.87
N LYS A 93 -21.46 7.04 -8.86
CA LYS A 93 -20.28 7.07 -9.74
C LYS A 93 -19.07 7.68 -9.04
N GLY A 94 -17.90 7.13 -9.32
CA GLY A 94 -16.68 7.52 -8.63
C GLY A 94 -15.53 6.56 -8.83
N GLU A 95 -14.62 6.57 -7.87
CA GLU A 95 -13.46 5.67 -7.82
C GLU A 95 -13.46 4.90 -6.51
N ILE A 96 -13.03 3.65 -6.53
CA ILE A 96 -12.66 2.91 -5.31
C ILE A 96 -11.19 2.50 -5.35
N TYR A 97 -10.57 2.43 -4.19
CA TYR A 97 -9.18 2.03 -4.03
C TYR A 97 -8.87 1.68 -2.56
N ILE A 98 -7.69 1.11 -2.35
CA ILE A 98 -7.19 0.73 -1.03
C ILE A 98 -6.29 1.83 -0.45
N LYS A 99 -6.47 2.10 0.84
CA LYS A 99 -5.46 2.72 1.70
C LYS A 99 -5.00 1.67 2.71
N ALA A 100 -3.73 1.70 3.11
CA ALA A 100 -3.23 0.81 4.15
C ALA A 100 -2.39 1.59 5.15
N PHE A 101 -2.44 1.17 6.41
CA PHE A 101 -1.74 1.79 7.52
C PHE A 101 -1.11 0.71 8.38
N GLU A 102 0.14 0.93 8.78
CA GLU A 102 0.71 0.21 9.92
C GLU A 102 -0.03 0.66 11.18
N THR A 103 -0.47 -0.30 11.99
CA THR A 103 -1.52 -0.07 12.98
C THR A 103 -1.01 0.61 14.25
N THR A 104 0.22 0.33 14.69
CA THR A 104 0.76 0.83 15.96
C THR A 104 1.05 2.34 15.93
N LYS A 105 1.57 2.86 14.81
CA LYS A 105 1.90 4.28 14.62
C LYS A 105 0.95 4.99 13.66
N ASN A 106 -0.04 4.28 13.11
CA ASN A 106 -0.96 4.76 12.09
C ASN A 106 -0.22 5.35 10.87
N GLN A 107 0.90 4.71 10.49
CA GLN A 107 1.75 5.18 9.40
C GLN A 107 1.17 4.71 8.06
N ARG A 108 0.93 5.64 7.13
CA ARG A 108 0.44 5.32 5.78
C ARG A 108 1.49 4.51 5.02
N LEU A 109 1.04 3.39 4.43
CA LEU A 109 1.86 2.49 3.64
C LEU A 109 1.65 2.74 2.15
N SER A 110 2.73 2.72 1.38
CA SER A 110 2.76 2.59 -0.08
C SER A 110 1.72 3.45 -0.80
N GLU A 111 1.54 4.70 -0.33
CA GLU A 111 0.36 5.52 -0.62
C GLU A 111 0.07 5.63 -2.12
N TRP A 112 1.08 5.99 -2.90
CA TRP A 112 0.93 6.14 -4.35
C TRP A 112 0.60 4.82 -5.04
N LYS A 113 1.26 3.73 -4.63
CA LYS A 113 1.08 2.41 -5.24
C LYS A 113 -0.30 1.85 -4.94
N LEU A 114 -0.70 1.85 -3.67
CA LEU A 114 -2.02 1.35 -3.26
C LEU A 114 -3.14 2.18 -3.91
N THR A 115 -3.05 3.52 -3.84
CA THR A 115 -4.08 4.39 -4.40
C THR A 115 -4.23 4.20 -5.91
N ASN A 116 -3.12 4.13 -6.67
CA ASN A 116 -3.20 4.09 -8.13
C ASN A 116 -3.35 2.69 -8.73
N ARG A 117 -2.74 1.66 -8.12
CA ARG A 117 -2.74 0.30 -8.68
C ARG A 117 -3.93 -0.55 -8.23
N THR A 118 -4.64 -0.12 -7.20
CA THR A 118 -5.91 -0.75 -6.79
C THR A 118 -7.14 0.05 -7.20
N LYS A 119 -6.93 1.18 -7.91
CA LYS A 119 -8.00 2.05 -8.37
C LYS A 119 -8.89 1.34 -9.37
N ASN A 120 -10.19 1.40 -9.13
CA ASN A 120 -11.23 1.01 -10.08
C ASN A 120 -12.23 2.16 -10.24
N THR A 121 -12.62 2.45 -11.48
CA THR A 121 -13.64 3.45 -11.80
C THR A 121 -15.03 2.82 -11.81
N ILE A 122 -15.99 3.45 -11.16
CA ILE A 122 -17.40 3.06 -11.15
C ILE A 122 -18.15 3.96 -12.14
N SER A 123 -18.35 3.44 -13.35
CA SER A 123 -19.14 4.10 -14.40
C SER A 123 -20.58 3.59 -14.47
N GLU A 124 -20.82 2.36 -14.00
CA GLU A 124 -22.10 1.68 -14.03
C GLU A 124 -22.61 1.43 -12.60
N LEU A 125 -23.89 1.68 -12.39
CA LEU A 125 -24.53 1.54 -11.09
C LEU A 125 -25.24 0.19 -10.98
N SER A 126 -25.32 -0.35 -9.76
CA SER A 126 -25.98 -1.63 -9.51
C SER A 126 -26.58 -1.69 -8.10
N ASP A 127 -27.69 -2.40 -8.00
CA ASP A 127 -28.28 -2.77 -6.72
C ASP A 127 -27.58 -3.96 -6.05
N ASP A 128 -26.72 -4.66 -6.78
CA ASP A 128 -25.92 -5.77 -6.28
C ASP A 128 -24.50 -5.34 -5.94
N TYR A 129 -23.88 -6.03 -4.99
CA TYR A 129 -22.44 -5.92 -4.75
C TYR A 129 -21.65 -6.45 -5.96
N LYS A 130 -20.66 -5.69 -6.40
CA LYS A 130 -19.76 -6.06 -7.50
C LYS A 130 -18.34 -6.25 -6.97
N LEU A 131 -17.65 -7.23 -7.55
CA LEU A 131 -16.24 -7.47 -7.28
C LEU A 131 -15.37 -6.55 -8.14
N PHE A 132 -14.43 -5.88 -7.50
CA PHE A 132 -13.36 -5.13 -8.10
C PHE A 132 -12.02 -5.70 -7.63
N THR A 133 -10.99 -5.60 -8.45
CA THR A 133 -9.69 -6.19 -8.15
C THR A 133 -8.56 -5.19 -8.31
N GLY A 134 -7.48 -5.40 -7.56
CA GLY A 134 -6.24 -4.65 -7.70
C GLY A 134 -5.05 -5.49 -7.27
N ARG A 135 -3.84 -5.10 -7.70
CA ARG A 135 -2.61 -5.78 -7.28
C ARG A 135 -1.50 -4.77 -7.06
N THR A 136 -0.79 -4.90 -5.95
CA THR A 136 0.45 -4.14 -5.72
C THR A 136 1.32 -4.78 -4.67
N VAL A 137 2.54 -4.28 -4.54
CA VAL A 137 3.44 -4.54 -3.40
C VAL A 137 3.27 -3.45 -2.35
N ILE A 138 3.64 -3.78 -1.12
CA ILE A 138 3.81 -2.85 0.00
C ILE A 138 5.31 -2.71 0.20
N ASP A 139 5.86 -1.52 -0.01
CA ASP A 139 7.30 -1.25 0.03
C ASP A 139 7.88 -1.21 1.44
N GLU A 140 7.05 -0.90 2.43
CA GLU A 140 7.49 -0.74 3.80
C GLU A 140 7.67 -2.10 4.49
N GLY A 141 8.84 -2.32 5.08
CA GLY A 141 9.22 -3.57 5.74
C GLY A 141 10.18 -4.42 4.91
N THR A 142 10.40 -5.66 5.34
CA THR A 142 11.22 -6.66 4.65
C THR A 142 10.57 -8.03 4.80
N PHE A 143 11.02 -9.02 4.03
CA PHE A 143 10.44 -10.36 4.03
C PHE A 143 10.49 -11.01 5.42
N GLU A 144 9.42 -11.73 5.76
CA GLU A 144 9.28 -12.49 7.02
C GLU A 144 9.33 -11.66 8.32
N LYS A 145 9.46 -10.33 8.22
CA LYS A 145 9.35 -9.39 9.33
C LYS A 145 7.93 -8.80 9.36
N TYR A 146 7.04 -9.56 10.00
CA TYR A 146 5.63 -9.25 10.03
C TYR A 146 5.30 -8.09 10.98
N TYR A 147 4.38 -7.23 10.55
CA TYR A 147 3.80 -6.16 11.36
C TYR A 147 2.28 -6.05 11.09
N PRO A 148 1.50 -5.51 12.06
CA PRO A 148 0.06 -5.37 11.89
C PRO A 148 -0.27 -4.21 10.94
N ALA A 149 -1.02 -4.50 9.90
CA ALA A 149 -1.53 -3.51 8.97
C ALA A 149 -3.05 -3.56 8.86
N ARG A 150 -3.66 -2.38 8.79
CA ARG A 150 -5.07 -2.18 8.49
C ARG A 150 -5.23 -1.73 7.06
N PHE A 151 -5.97 -2.50 6.28
CA PHE A 151 -6.38 -2.17 4.93
C PHE A 151 -7.78 -1.57 4.96
N GLU A 152 -7.96 -0.46 4.28
CA GLU A 152 -9.21 0.27 4.22
C GLU A 152 -9.64 0.39 2.76
N LEU A 153 -10.90 0.03 2.47
CA LEU A 153 -11.53 0.30 1.19
C LEU A 153 -12.13 1.70 1.23
N TRP A 154 -11.77 2.53 0.25
CA TRP A 154 -12.24 3.89 0.13
C TRP A 154 -12.99 4.10 -1.17
N PHE A 155 -14.03 4.92 -1.10
CA PHE A 155 -14.75 5.45 -2.26
C PHE A 155 -14.53 6.94 -2.36
N LYS A 156 -14.31 7.42 -3.59
CA LYS A 156 -14.23 8.84 -3.93
C LYS A 156 -15.33 9.18 -4.94
N SER A 157 -16.24 10.07 -4.54
CA SER A 157 -17.34 10.54 -5.38
C SER A 157 -16.83 11.32 -6.60
N GLU A 158 -17.39 11.04 -7.78
CA GLU A 158 -17.16 11.84 -8.98
C GLU A 158 -17.84 13.22 -8.89
N LYS A 159 -18.94 13.31 -8.14
CA LYS A 159 -19.79 14.50 -8.08
C LYS A 159 -19.13 15.67 -7.34
N ASP A 160 -18.50 15.39 -6.21
CA ASP A 160 -17.94 16.40 -5.30
C ASP A 160 -16.52 16.08 -4.82
N GLY A 161 -15.95 14.95 -5.25
CA GLY A 161 -14.61 14.53 -4.87
C GLY A 161 -14.50 14.07 -3.43
N THR A 162 -15.61 13.93 -2.69
CA THR A 162 -15.60 13.50 -1.30
C THR A 162 -15.13 12.06 -1.19
N GLU A 163 -14.27 11.80 -0.20
CA GLU A 163 -13.75 10.47 0.10
C GLU A 163 -14.42 9.92 1.36
N LYS A 164 -14.87 8.66 1.29
CA LYS A 164 -15.43 7.94 2.45
C LYS A 164 -14.81 6.55 2.56
N LYS A 165 -14.49 6.15 3.79
CA LYS A 165 -14.13 4.76 4.09
C LYS A 165 -15.39 3.90 4.04
N LEU A 166 -15.31 2.79 3.32
CA LEU A 166 -16.41 1.84 3.15
C LEU A 166 -16.32 0.69 4.16
N THR A 167 -15.13 0.08 4.28
CA THR A 167 -14.86 -1.03 5.21
C THR A 167 -13.36 -1.15 5.44
N GLU A 168 -12.96 -2.02 6.37
CA GLU A 168 -11.57 -2.30 6.67
C GLU A 168 -11.34 -3.74 7.12
N LYS A 169 -10.09 -4.19 7.03
CA LYS A 169 -9.63 -5.51 7.47
C LYS A 169 -8.16 -5.44 7.86
N SER A 170 -7.80 -6.10 8.94
CA SER A 170 -6.43 -6.11 9.46
C SER A 170 -5.76 -7.47 9.28
N TYR A 171 -4.45 -7.44 9.03
CA TYR A 171 -3.61 -8.62 8.85
C TYR A 171 -2.20 -8.39 9.41
N LEU A 172 -1.50 -9.48 9.73
CA LEU A 172 -0.03 -9.46 9.80
C LEU A 172 0.53 -9.58 8.38
N ILE A 173 1.27 -8.58 7.96
CA ILE A 173 1.89 -8.54 6.63
C ILE A 173 3.38 -8.33 6.75
N ASP A 174 4.12 -8.71 5.72
CA ASP A 174 5.51 -8.31 5.50
C ASP A 174 5.63 -7.41 4.27
N GLY A 175 6.75 -6.69 4.21
CA GLY A 175 7.06 -5.73 3.14
C GLY A 175 7.76 -6.38 1.95
N TRP A 176 7.85 -5.64 0.86
CA TRP A 176 8.67 -5.97 -0.30
C TRP A 176 10.12 -5.60 -0.01
N ASP A 177 11.01 -6.60 0.06
CA ASP A 177 12.45 -6.37 0.19
C ASP A 177 13.01 -5.79 -1.12
N ARG A 178 13.75 -4.69 -1.03
CA ARG A 178 14.29 -3.94 -2.18
C ARG A 178 15.77 -4.17 -2.39
#